data_AF-A0A7X3VWN8-F1
#
_entry.id   AF-A0A7X3VWN8-F1
#
_cell.length_a   1.000
_cell.length_b   1.000
_cell.length_c   1.000
_cell.angle_alpha   90.00
_cell.angle_beta   90.00
_cell.angle_gamma   90.00
#
_symmetry.space_group_name_H-M   'P 1'
#
loop_
_entity.id
_entity.type
_entity.pdbx_description
1 polymer ?
#
loop_
_entity_poly.entity_id
_entity_poly.type
_entity_poly.pdbx_seq_one_letter_code
_entity_poly.pdbx_strand_id
1 'polypeptide(L)' 'MNRPVIEFLRDIIDWMENAQSFVDGIDRRAFMADLKTRSAVERAVEIIGEASKHVPDDIRDQFPDVPWQGMSG' A
#
# COMPACT_ATOMS: atom_id res chain seq x y z
N MET A 1 -21.43 4.89 -5.20
CA MET A 1 -20.97 4.24 -6.45
C MET A 1 -20.09 3.08 -6.05
N ASN A 2 -20.30 1.89 -6.62
CA ASN A 2 -19.46 0.73 -6.34
C ASN A 2 -18.18 0.88 -7.17
N ARG A 3 -17.01 1.03 -6.54
CA ARG A 3 -15.72 1.05 -7.26
C ARG A 3 -15.41 -0.37 -7.75
N PRO A 4 -15.02 -0.57 -9.01
CA PRO A 4 -14.63 -1.88 -9.50
C PRO A 4 -13.33 -2.35 -8.85
N VAL A 5 -13.20 -3.67 -8.60
CA VAL A 5 -12.05 -4.27 -7.88
C VAL A 5 -10.70 -3.87 -8.49
N ILE A 6 -10.64 -3.75 -9.82
CA ILE A 6 -9.42 -3.36 -10.53
C ILE A 6 -8.88 -2.00 -10.10
N GLU A 7 -9.74 -1.07 -9.63
CA GLU A 7 -9.28 0.21 -9.09
C GLU A 7 -8.60 0.05 -7.74
N PHE A 8 -9.09 -0.83 -6.87
CA PHE A 8 -8.43 -1.10 -5.59
C PHE A 8 -7.07 -1.79 -5.81
N LEU A 9 -6.99 -2.72 -6.76
CA LEU A 9 -5.71 -3.35 -7.12
C LEU A 9 -4.72 -2.33 -7.69
N ARG A 10 -5.20 -1.37 -8.50
CA ARG A 10 -4.37 -0.27 -9.00
C ARG A 10 -3.90 0.65 -7.87
N ASP A 11 -4.79 1.02 -6.95
CA ASP A 11 -4.43 1.83 -5.78
C ASP A 11 -3.30 1.14 -4.98
N ILE A 12 -3.39 -0.18 -4.76
CA ILE A 12 -2.33 -0.93 -4.06
C ILE A 12 -0.99 -0.79 -4.77
N ILE A 13 -0.95 -1.04 -6.09
CA ILE A 13 0.29 -1.01 -6.87
C ILE A 13 0.87 0.42 -6.92
N ASP A 14 0.05 1.40 -7.26
CA ASP A 14 0.48 2.80 -7.39
C ASP A 14 1.06 3.33 -6.06
N TRP A 15 0.44 2.98 -4.93
CA TRP A 15 0.93 3.41 -3.62
C TRP A 15 2.15 2.62 -3.12
N MET A 16 2.33 1.36 -3.55
CA MET A 16 3.57 0.63 -3.31
C MET A 16 4.74 1.29 -4.05
N GLU A 17 4.56 1.65 -5.32
CA GLU A 17 5.57 2.34 -6.12
C GLU A 17 5.91 3.72 -5.53
N ASN A 18 4.88 4.47 -5.10
CA ASN A 18 5.07 5.75 -4.42
C ASN A 18 5.87 5.59 -3.11
N ALA A 19 5.51 4.62 -2.26
CA ALA A 19 6.23 4.38 -1.00
C ALA A 19 7.71 4.09 -1.23
N GLN A 20 8.03 3.29 -2.26
CA GLN A 20 9.41 3.01 -2.66
C GLN A 20 10.12 4.28 -3.16
N SER A 21 9.45 5.09 -3.98
CA SER A 21 10.02 6.34 -4.50
C SER A 21 10.32 7.37 -3.40
N PHE A 22 9.52 7.41 -2.33
CA PHE A 22 9.70 8.37 -1.23
C PHE A 22 10.97 8.10 -0.43
N VAL A 23 11.41 6.85 -0.38
CA VAL A 23 12.60 6.43 0.38
C VAL A 23 13.82 6.20 -0.51
N ASP A 24 13.69 6.38 -1.83
CA ASP A 24 14.79 6.17 -2.76
C ASP A 24 15.96 7.12 -2.50
N GLY A 25 17.16 6.56 -2.37
CA GLY A 25 18.38 7.30 -2.03
C GLY A 25 18.43 7.88 -0.60
N ILE A 26 17.45 7.61 0.26
CA ILE A 26 17.40 8.12 1.65
C ILE A 26 17.91 7.04 2.61
N ASP A 27 18.91 7.39 3.43
CA ASP A 27 19.37 6.50 4.50
C ASP A 27 18.40 6.50 5.71
N ARG A 28 18.56 5.51 6.59
CA ARG A 28 17.69 5.39 7.77
C ARG A 28 17.70 6.64 8.67
N ARG A 29 18.83 7.33 8.81
CA ARG A 29 18.92 8.51 9.69
C ARG A 29 18.16 9.69 9.08
N ALA A 30 18.33 9.91 7.78
CA ALA A 30 17.64 10.93 7.02
C ALA A 30 16.12 10.67 7.03
N PHE A 31 15.69 9.42 6.80
CA PHE A 31 14.29 9.03 6.90
C PHE A 31 13.69 9.33 8.27
N MET A 32 14.38 8.95 9.36
CA MET A 32 13.89 9.19 10.72
C MET A 32 13.79 10.68 11.07
N ALA A 33 14.62 11.53 10.47
CA ALA A 33 14.62 12.98 10.71
C ALA A 33 13.57 13.72 9.86
N ASP A 34 13.18 13.19 8.70
CA ASP A 34 12.23 13.83 7.79
C ASP A 34 10.79 13.40 8.09
N LEU A 35 10.05 14.26 8.80
CA LEU A 35 8.63 14.02 9.09
C LEU A 35 7.78 13.92 7.82
N LYS A 36 8.07 14.71 6.78
CA LYS A 36 7.27 14.71 5.55
C LYS A 36 7.37 13.35 4.86
N THR A 37 8.59 12.83 4.72
CA THR A 37 8.81 11.54 4.06
C THR A 37 8.20 10.39 4.88
N ARG A 38 8.34 10.41 6.21
CA ARG A 38 7.68 9.42 7.08
C ARG A 38 6.16 9.44 6.93
N SER A 39 5.55 10.61 7.02
CA SER A 39 4.09 10.74 6.85
C SER A 39 3.62 10.34 5.46
N ALA A 40 4.42 10.56 4.41
CA ALA A 40 4.10 10.10 3.06
C ALA A 40 4.13 8.56 2.94
N VAL A 41 5.13 7.91 3.55
CA VAL A 41 5.22 6.44 3.59
C VAL A 41 4.10 5.84 4.44
N GLU A 42 3.84 6.39 5.63
CA GLU A 42 2.73 5.98 6.50
C GLU A 42 1.39 6.05 5.74
N ARG A 43 1.15 7.17 5.05
CA ARG A 43 -0.07 7.34 4.24
C ARG A 43 -0.17 6.34 3.11
N ALA A 44 0.94 6.01 2.45
CA ALA A 44 0.95 5.00 1.41
C ALA A 44 0.54 3.62 1.96
N VAL A 45 1.08 3.22 3.11
CA VAL A 45 0.76 1.96 3.78
C VAL A 45 -0.72 1.91 4.19
N GLU A 46 -1.27 2.99 4.75
CA GLU A 46 -2.70 3.07 5.08
C GLU A 46 -3.60 2.85 3.85
N ILE A 47 -3.28 3.49 2.72
CA ILE A 47 -4.07 3.37 1.49
C ILE A 47 -3.99 1.96 0.93
N ILE A 48 -2.78 1.35 0.93
CA ILE A 48 -2.58 -0.03 0.51
C ILE A 48 -3.44 -0.98 1.36
N GLY A 49 -3.43 -0.81 2.68
CA GLY A 49 -4.20 -1.66 3.59
C GLY A 49 -5.70 -1.49 3.42
N GLU A 50 -6.17 -0.25 3.27
CA GLU A 50 -7.59 0.02 3.03
C GLU A 50 -8.06 -0.51 1.68
N ALA A 51 -7.29 -0.33 0.61
CA ALA A 51 -7.61 -0.89 -0.71
C ALA A 51 -7.60 -2.42 -0.67
N SER A 52 -6.66 -3.03 0.05
CA SER A 52 -6.60 -4.49 0.25
C SER A 52 -7.88 -5.03 0.89
N LYS A 53 -8.46 -4.33 1.89
CA LYS A 53 -9.73 -4.70 2.55
C LYS A 53 -10.93 -4.73 1.60
N HIS A 54 -10.88 -4.00 0.51
CA HIS A 54 -11.96 -3.94 -0.49
C HIS A 54 -11.86 -4.98 -1.61
N VAL A 55 -10.77 -5.75 -1.68
CA VAL A 55 -10.66 -6.88 -2.62
C VAL A 55 -11.55 -8.03 -2.12
N PRO A 56 -12.49 -8.56 -2.92
CA PRO A 56 -13.34 -9.68 -2.53
C PRO A 56 -12.58 -10.97 -2.20
N ASP A 57 -13.13 -11.78 -1.28
CA ASP A 57 -12.47 -13.00 -0.80
C ASP A 57 -12.29 -14.05 -1.90
N ASP A 58 -13.23 -14.17 -2.85
CA ASP A 58 -13.10 -15.07 -4.00
C ASP A 58 -11.88 -14.75 -4.88
N ILE A 59 -11.47 -13.48 -4.95
CA ILE A 59 -10.24 -13.07 -5.62
C ILE A 59 -9.03 -13.34 -4.71
N ARG A 60 -9.11 -13.01 -3.42
CA ARG A 60 -8.00 -13.27 -2.49
C ARG A 60 -7.63 -14.74 -2.42
N ASP A 61 -8.63 -15.62 -2.41
CA ASP A 61 -8.49 -17.07 -2.38
C ASP A 61 -7.87 -17.64 -3.66
N GLN A 62 -8.06 -16.96 -4.81
CA GLN A 62 -7.38 -17.29 -6.06
C GLN A 62 -5.89 -16.92 -6.07
N PHE A 63 -5.48 -15.98 -5.21
CA PHE A 63 -4.11 -15.48 -5.10
C PHE A 63 -3.57 -15.58 -3.66
N PRO A 64 -3.42 -16.80 -3.10
CA PRO A 64 -3.04 -17.00 -1.70
C PRO A 64 -1.58 -16.63 -1.40
N ASP A 65 -0.73 -16.54 -2.42
CA ASP A 65 0.68 -16.11 -2.28
C ASP A 65 0.80 -14.61 -1.97
N VAL A 66 -0.25 -13.83 -2.25
CA VAL A 66 -0.30 -12.41 -1.89
C VAL A 66 -0.71 -12.30 -0.41
N PRO A 67 0.03 -11.56 0.43
CA PRO A 67 -0.21 -11.52 1.87
C PRO A 67 -1.38 -10.59 2.25
N TRP A 68 -2.59 -10.84 1.74
CA TRP A 68 -3.77 -9.98 1.92
C TRP A 68 -4.04 -9.59 3.38
N GLN A 69 -3.95 -10.55 4.29
CA GLN A 69 -4.14 -10.33 5.74
C GLN A 69 -3.00 -9.51 6.35
N GLY A 70 -1.77 -9.66 5.85
CA GLY A 70 -0.62 -8.89 6.31
C GLY A 70 -0.61 -7.45 5.76
N MET A 71 -1.26 -7.21 4.62
CA MET A 71 -1.42 -5.87 4.05
C MET A 71 -2.58 -5.11 4.69
N SER A 72 -3.62 -5.83 5.13
CA SER A 72 -4.84 -5.25 5.68
C SER A 72 -4.67 -4.89 7.17
N GLY A 73 -4.09 -3.71 7.44
CA GLY A 73 -3.94 -3.13 8.78
C GLY A 73 -4.45 -1.71 8.79
#